data_AF-A0A2G2V6B9-F1
#
_entry.id   AF-A0A2G2V6B9-F1
#
_cell.length_a   1.000
_cell.length_b   1.000
_cell.length_c   1.000
_cell.angle_alpha   90.00
_cell.angle_beta   90.00
_cell.angle_gamma   90.00
#
_symmetry.space_group_name_H-M   'P 1'
#
loop_
_entity.id
_entity.type
_entity.pdbx_description
1 polymer ?
#
loop_
_entity_poly.entity_id
_entity_poly.type
_entity_poly.pdbx_seq_one_letter_code
_entity_poly.pdbx_strand_id
1 'polypeptide(L)'
;MGSSSQAIRYQVATTGAGNINALNRVLADLCTRSNPKDGAALALSQLVEEEAHDLSGEAFVCFMDHLYECITTFLDSNEVSENLGVLRAIYELIDVTISENASKVVKFSNYMRAAFETKRDPEILVLASKVLGHLSRSGGAMTADEVERQVKFALEWLRGETIEYRRFAAVLILKECKTVVSKYRTQPGLGVDPTGNSLANK
;
A
#
# COMPACT_ATOMS: atom_id res chain seq x y z
N MET A 1 55.51 30.86 23.97
CA MET A 1 54.52 31.58 23.13
C MET A 1 54.37 30.81 21.83
N GLY A 2 53.15 30.47 21.42
CA GLY A 2 52.87 29.78 20.15
C GLY A 2 51.81 28.69 20.29
N SER A 3 50.56 29.11 20.48
CA SER A 3 49.37 28.26 20.48
C SER A 3 48.99 27.86 19.04
N SER A 4 48.56 26.62 18.82
CA SER A 4 47.73 26.23 17.67
C SER A 4 47.03 24.90 17.95
N SER A 5 46.02 24.94 18.83
CA SER A 5 45.03 23.87 18.93
C SER A 5 43.96 24.09 17.87
N GLN A 6 44.02 23.34 16.77
CA GLN A 6 42.94 23.28 15.79
C GLN A 6 41.76 22.52 16.41
N ALA A 7 40.66 23.22 16.62
CA ALA A 7 39.38 22.61 16.96
C ALA A 7 38.78 22.00 15.70
N ILE A 8 38.84 20.68 15.59
CA ILE A 8 38.02 19.91 14.65
C ILE A 8 36.57 20.15 15.05
N ARG A 9 35.87 20.98 14.27
CA ARG A 9 34.42 21.15 14.36
C ARG A 9 33.79 19.86 13.86
N TYR A 10 33.42 18.98 14.76
CA TYR A 10 32.42 17.96 14.46
C TYR A 10 31.10 18.67 14.19
N GLN A 11 30.65 18.64 12.93
CA GLN A 11 29.26 18.98 12.61
C GLN A 11 28.39 17.92 13.29
N VAL A 12 27.65 18.35 14.32
CA VAL A 12 26.59 17.54 14.93
C VAL A 12 25.50 17.37 13.87
N ALA A 13 25.31 16.13 13.42
CA ALA A 13 24.31 15.72 12.46
C ALA A 13 22.91 16.17 12.92
N THR A 14 22.41 17.25 12.32
CA THR A 14 21.01 17.70 12.45
C THR A 14 20.10 16.94 11.45
N THR A 15 20.63 15.88 10.84
CA THR A 15 20.10 15.20 9.65
C THR A 15 18.72 14.58 9.90
N GLY A 16 18.45 14.02 11.09
CA GLY A 16 17.17 13.37 11.39
C GLY A 16 15.95 14.29 11.30
N ALA A 17 16.05 15.54 11.76
CA ALA A 17 14.94 16.50 11.69
C ALA A 17 14.72 17.02 10.25
N GLY A 18 15.80 17.16 9.47
CA GLY A 18 15.71 17.59 8.07
C GLY A 18 14.95 16.59 7.20
N ASN A 19 15.26 15.31 7.36
CA ASN A 19 14.75 14.24 6.50
C ASN A 19 13.28 13.94 6.81
N ILE A 20 12.91 13.97 8.10
CA ILE A 20 11.50 13.89 8.53
C ILE A 20 10.67 15.07 7.99
N ASN A 21 11.21 16.29 8.02
CA ASN A 21 10.53 17.45 7.44
C ASN A 21 10.38 17.34 5.91
N ALA A 22 11.39 16.80 5.22
CA ALA A 22 11.32 16.54 3.78
C ALA A 22 10.23 15.49 3.48
N LEU A 23 10.19 14.41 4.25
CA LEU A 23 9.17 13.37 4.14
C LEU A 23 7.76 13.96 4.32
N ASN A 24 7.53 14.70 5.40
CA ASN A 24 6.22 15.30 5.69
C ASN A 24 5.77 16.26 4.59
N ARG A 25 6.69 17.01 3.98
CA ARG A 25 6.40 17.88 2.84
C ARG A 25 5.97 17.07 1.61
N VAL A 26 6.68 15.99 1.28
CA VAL A 26 6.35 15.13 0.14
C VAL A 26 4.99 14.45 0.36
N LEU A 27 4.71 13.94 1.56
CA LEU A 27 3.42 13.37 1.90
C LEU A 27 2.29 14.40 1.76
N ALA A 28 2.49 15.63 2.24
CA ALA A 28 1.51 16.70 2.08
C ALA A 28 1.22 17.03 0.60
N ASP A 29 2.25 17.02 -0.26
CA ASP A 29 2.09 17.23 -1.70
C ASP A 29 1.31 16.08 -2.39
N LEU A 30 1.34 14.86 -1.83
CA LEU A 30 0.56 13.72 -2.31
C LEU A 30 -0.90 13.76 -1.84
N CYS A 31 -1.17 14.41 -0.70
CA CYS A 31 -2.50 14.51 -0.08
C CYS A 31 -3.42 15.48 -0.83
N THR A 32 -3.80 15.12 -2.05
CA THR A 32 -4.69 15.90 -2.91
C THR A 32 -5.77 15.01 -3.54
N ARG A 33 -6.97 15.57 -3.76
CA ARG A 33 -8.03 14.90 -4.51
C ARG A 33 -7.79 14.95 -6.02
N SER A 34 -7.18 16.03 -6.49
CA SER A 34 -6.73 16.18 -7.88
C SER A 34 -5.51 15.31 -8.18
N ASN A 35 -4.96 15.46 -9.38
CA ASN A 35 -3.63 14.93 -9.66
C ASN A 35 -2.63 15.60 -8.71
N PRO A 36 -1.73 14.84 -8.05
CA PRO A 36 -0.62 15.44 -7.34
C PRO A 36 0.26 16.21 -8.32
N LYS A 37 1.12 17.09 -7.80
CA LYS A 37 2.13 17.76 -8.62
C LYS A 37 2.96 16.72 -9.37
N ASP A 38 3.27 16.98 -10.63
CA ASP A 38 4.08 16.09 -11.44
C ASP A 38 5.39 15.77 -10.71
N GLY A 39 5.67 14.47 -10.54
CA GLY A 39 6.86 13.99 -9.86
C GLY A 39 6.79 13.92 -8.33
N ALA A 40 5.71 14.35 -7.66
CA ALA A 40 5.63 14.26 -6.19
C ALA A 40 5.70 12.81 -5.68
N ALA A 41 5.11 11.87 -6.42
CA ALA A 41 5.12 10.46 -6.07
C ALA A 41 6.53 9.87 -6.23
N LEU A 42 7.21 10.21 -7.33
CA LEU A 42 8.61 9.83 -7.58
C LEU A 42 9.58 10.46 -6.57
N ALA A 43 9.30 11.68 -6.11
CA ALA A 43 10.09 12.33 -5.08
C ALA A 43 10.09 11.55 -3.76
N LEU A 44 9.01 10.82 -3.45
CA LEU A 44 8.96 9.94 -2.29
C LEU A 44 9.87 8.73 -2.47
N SER A 45 9.81 8.05 -3.62
CA SER A 45 10.66 6.88 -3.86
C SER A 45 12.14 7.27 -3.83
N GLN A 46 12.50 8.39 -4.47
CA GLN A 46 13.86 8.94 -4.45
C GLN A 46 14.32 9.26 -3.04
N LEU A 47 13.48 9.94 -2.24
CA LEU A 47 13.82 10.24 -0.85
C LEU A 47 14.08 8.95 -0.05
N VAL A 48 13.22 7.93 -0.14
CA VAL A 48 13.42 6.69 0.61
C VAL A 48 14.69 5.95 0.16
N GLU A 49 15.01 5.97 -1.13
CA GLU A 49 16.25 5.37 -1.66
C GLU A 49 17.51 6.11 -1.21
N GLU A 50 17.49 7.45 -1.24
CA GLU A 50 18.56 8.31 -0.74
C GLU A 50 18.79 8.06 0.75
N GLU A 51 17.74 8.06 1.56
CA GLU A 51 17.82 7.81 3.00
C GLU A 51 18.27 6.39 3.32
N ALA A 52 17.90 5.39 2.51
CA ALA A 52 18.37 4.02 2.67
C ALA A 52 19.88 3.87 2.41
N HIS A 53 20.45 4.74 1.58
CA HIS A 53 21.88 4.78 1.28
C HIS A 53 22.66 5.62 2.29
N ASP A 54 22.11 6.76 2.70
CA ASP A 54 22.83 7.80 3.46
C ASP A 54 22.73 7.63 4.98
N LEU A 55 21.64 7.05 5.48
CA LEU A 55 21.44 6.86 6.92
C LEU A 55 22.13 5.60 7.44
N SER A 56 22.50 5.65 8.72
CA SER A 56 22.83 4.43 9.46
C SER A 56 21.59 3.53 9.57
N GLY A 57 21.80 2.22 9.76
CA GLY A 57 20.68 1.27 9.87
C GLY A 57 19.67 1.65 10.96
N GLU A 58 20.12 2.12 12.13
CA GLU A 58 19.23 2.59 13.21
C GLU A 58 18.45 3.85 12.82
N ALA A 59 19.12 4.84 12.22
CA ALA A 59 18.47 6.07 11.79
C ALA A 59 17.45 5.81 10.66
N PHE A 60 17.76 4.90 9.75
CA PHE A 60 16.86 4.49 8.68
C PHE A 60 15.61 3.77 9.23
N VAL A 61 15.78 2.90 10.23
CA VAL A 61 14.65 2.26 10.92
C VAL A 61 13.73 3.31 11.54
N CYS A 62 14.27 4.28 12.28
CA CYS A 62 13.46 5.38 12.84
C CYS A 62 12.74 6.20 11.77
N PHE A 63 13.40 6.49 10.66
CA PHE A 63 12.80 7.18 9.52
C PHE A 63 11.63 6.40 8.91
N MET A 64 11.83 5.10 8.68
CA MET A 64 10.79 4.22 8.13
C MET A 64 9.63 4.03 9.11
N ASP A 65 9.89 3.92 10.41
CA ASP A 65 8.84 3.84 11.43
C ASP A 65 7.97 5.09 11.43
N HIS A 66 8.57 6.28 11.30
CA HIS A 66 7.82 7.52 11.16
C HIS A 66 6.98 7.54 9.88
N LEU A 67 7.54 7.10 8.74
CA LEU A 67 6.79 6.95 7.49
C LEU A 67 5.57 6.03 7.66
N TYR A 68 5.73 4.88 8.31
CA TYR A 68 4.64 3.94 8.55
C TYR A 68 3.59 4.48 9.52
N GLU A 69 3.99 5.27 10.52
CA GLU A 69 3.09 5.96 11.44
C GLU A 69 2.24 7.00 10.69
N CYS A 70 2.85 7.81 9.83
CA CYS A 70 2.14 8.77 8.97
C CYS A 70 1.16 8.06 8.04
N ILE A 71 1.60 6.98 7.37
CA ILE A 71 0.74 6.17 6.49
C ILE A 71 -0.47 5.65 7.25
N THR A 72 -0.27 5.10 8.46
CA THR A 72 -1.36 4.55 9.27
C THR A 72 -2.34 5.65 9.68
N THR A 73 -1.83 6.77 10.19
CA THR A 73 -2.64 7.92 10.63
C THR A 73 -3.49 8.49 9.49
N PHE A 74 -2.87 8.72 8.34
CA PHE A 74 -3.56 9.27 7.16
C PHE A 74 -4.47 8.25 6.48
N LEU A 75 -4.21 6.95 6.62
CA LEU A 75 -5.13 5.93 6.15
C LEU A 75 -6.35 5.81 7.06
N ASP A 76 -6.22 5.99 8.37
CA ASP A 76 -7.34 5.91 9.32
C ASP A 76 -8.23 7.17 9.29
N SER A 77 -7.67 8.31 8.88
CA SER A 77 -8.37 9.58 8.67
C SER A 77 -9.59 9.47 7.74
N ASN A 78 -10.62 10.28 7.99
CA ASN A 78 -11.80 10.39 7.12
C ASN A 78 -11.58 11.32 5.91
N GLU A 79 -10.42 11.99 5.84
CA GLU A 79 -10.09 12.89 4.74
C GLU A 79 -9.70 12.12 3.48
N VAL A 80 -10.51 12.29 2.42
CA VAL A 80 -10.31 11.57 1.16
C VAL A 80 -8.96 11.92 0.51
N SER A 81 -8.53 13.18 0.59
CA SER A 81 -7.24 13.61 0.06
C SER A 81 -6.06 12.92 0.75
N GLU A 82 -6.12 12.72 2.07
CA GLU A 82 -5.08 12.02 2.84
C GLU A 82 -5.04 10.54 2.49
N ASN A 83 -6.20 9.88 2.44
CA ASN A 83 -6.29 8.48 2.03
C ASN A 83 -5.74 8.28 0.61
N LEU A 84 -6.11 9.15 -0.33
CA LEU A 84 -5.58 9.10 -1.70
C LEU A 84 -4.06 9.34 -1.73
N GLY A 85 -3.55 10.29 -0.94
CA GLY A 85 -2.12 10.57 -0.83
C GLY A 85 -1.32 9.36 -0.34
N VAL A 86 -1.80 8.70 0.71
CA VAL A 86 -1.18 7.46 1.23
C VAL A 86 -1.21 6.33 0.20
N LEU A 87 -2.33 6.14 -0.50
CA LEU A 87 -2.40 5.08 -1.51
C LEU A 87 -1.42 5.33 -2.67
N ARG A 88 -1.20 6.59 -3.07
CA ARG A 88 -0.15 6.94 -4.05
C ARG A 88 1.25 6.69 -3.48
N ALA A 89 1.48 7.06 -2.22
CA ALA A 89 2.74 6.80 -1.54
C ALA A 89 3.05 5.29 -1.53
N ILE A 90 2.08 4.45 -1.11
CA ILE A 90 2.24 2.99 -1.11
C ILE A 90 2.50 2.47 -2.52
N TYR A 91 1.79 2.98 -3.53
CA TYR A 91 1.98 2.57 -4.93
C TYR A 91 3.45 2.70 -5.37
N GLU A 92 4.07 3.86 -5.15
CA GLU A 92 5.47 4.10 -5.50
C GLU A 92 6.44 3.29 -4.64
N LEU A 93 6.15 3.19 -3.34
CA LEU A 93 7.01 2.47 -2.40
C LEU A 93 7.01 0.95 -2.63
N ILE A 94 6.09 0.38 -3.39
CA ILE A 94 6.12 -1.06 -3.72
C ILE A 94 7.40 -1.40 -4.48
N ASP A 95 7.83 -0.55 -5.41
CA ASP A 95 8.96 -0.85 -6.29
C ASP A 95 10.33 -0.50 -5.69
N VAL A 96 10.36 0.36 -4.66
CA VAL A 96 11.59 0.70 -3.91
C VAL A 96 12.14 -0.56 -3.24
N THR A 97 13.40 -0.93 -3.43
CA THR A 97 13.97 -2.11 -2.74
C THR A 97 14.82 -1.66 -1.54
N ILE A 98 14.41 -2.06 -0.33
CA ILE A 98 15.14 -1.77 0.92
C ILE A 98 15.52 -3.06 1.65
N SER A 99 16.44 -2.97 2.61
CA SER A 99 16.92 -4.10 3.41
C SER A 99 15.78 -4.92 4.06
N GLU A 100 14.73 -4.24 4.52
CA GLU A 100 13.56 -4.84 5.19
C GLU A 100 12.35 -5.03 4.26
N ASN A 101 12.57 -5.37 2.98
CA ASN A 101 11.49 -5.46 1.99
C ASN A 101 10.35 -6.41 2.40
N ALA A 102 10.68 -7.50 3.09
CA ALA A 102 9.69 -8.46 3.60
C ALA A 102 8.68 -7.81 4.56
N SER A 103 9.17 -7.04 5.54
CA SER A 103 8.34 -6.32 6.52
C SER A 103 7.45 -5.29 5.83
N LYS A 104 8.02 -4.55 4.89
CA LYS A 104 7.30 -3.55 4.09
C LYS A 104 6.13 -4.16 3.31
N VAL A 105 6.36 -5.27 2.61
CA VAL A 105 5.32 -5.97 1.83
C VAL A 105 4.17 -6.45 2.73
N VAL A 106 4.48 -6.93 3.94
CA VAL A 106 3.46 -7.32 4.94
C VAL A 106 2.66 -6.10 5.42
N LYS A 107 3.32 -4.98 5.75
CA LYS A 107 2.64 -3.74 6.14
C LYS A 107 1.71 -3.25 5.02
N PHE A 108 2.17 -3.22 3.77
CA PHE A 108 1.36 -2.81 2.62
C PHE A 108 0.16 -3.72 2.39
N SER A 109 0.33 -5.02 2.57
CA SER A 109 -0.77 -5.99 2.52
C SER A 109 -1.84 -5.67 3.58
N ASN A 110 -1.43 -5.34 4.80
CA ASN A 110 -2.35 -4.96 5.87
C ASN A 110 -3.04 -3.61 5.61
N TYR A 111 -2.34 -2.63 5.05
CA TYR A 111 -2.94 -1.35 4.65
C TYR A 111 -4.00 -1.52 3.55
N MET A 112 -3.74 -2.37 2.56
CA MET A 112 -4.75 -2.67 1.54
C MET A 112 -5.98 -3.33 2.15
N ARG A 113 -5.80 -4.25 3.09
CA ARG A 113 -6.92 -4.83 3.86
C ARG A 113 -7.75 -3.76 4.56
N ALA A 114 -7.09 -2.92 5.36
CA ALA A 114 -7.74 -1.84 6.08
C ALA A 114 -8.47 -0.86 5.13
N ALA A 115 -7.88 -0.53 3.99
CA ALA A 115 -8.50 0.37 3.01
C ALA A 115 -9.84 -0.19 2.48
N PHE A 116 -9.90 -1.47 2.09
CA PHE A 116 -11.15 -2.06 1.60
C PHE A 116 -12.19 -2.28 2.70
N GLU A 117 -11.76 -2.57 3.92
CA GLU A 117 -12.67 -2.80 5.05
C GLU A 117 -13.29 -1.50 5.58
N THR A 118 -12.54 -0.40 5.58
CA THR A 118 -12.94 0.85 6.25
C THR A 118 -13.43 1.93 5.30
N LYS A 119 -12.90 2.00 4.08
CA LYS A 119 -13.19 3.11 3.14
C LYS A 119 -14.39 2.83 2.28
N ARG A 120 -15.09 3.91 1.93
CA ARG A 120 -16.35 3.89 1.17
C ARG A 120 -16.34 4.79 -0.06
N ASP A 121 -15.47 5.81 -0.06
CA ASP A 121 -15.34 6.73 -1.19
C ASP A 121 -14.87 5.96 -2.45
N PRO A 122 -15.56 6.10 -3.60
CA PRO A 122 -15.23 5.38 -4.81
C PRO A 122 -13.82 5.66 -5.36
N GLU A 123 -13.30 6.89 -5.22
CA GLU A 123 -11.97 7.25 -5.72
C GLU A 123 -10.89 6.51 -4.92
N ILE A 124 -11.08 6.41 -3.60
CA ILE A 124 -10.20 5.63 -2.71
C ILE A 124 -10.22 4.16 -3.12
N LEU A 125 -11.41 3.57 -3.30
CA LEU A 125 -11.55 2.15 -3.66
C LEU A 125 -10.93 1.83 -5.02
N VAL A 126 -11.08 2.73 -6.00
CA VAL A 126 -10.43 2.60 -7.31
C VAL A 126 -8.92 2.62 -7.16
N LEU A 127 -8.35 3.58 -6.42
CA LEU A 127 -6.91 3.66 -6.26
C LEU A 127 -6.35 2.48 -5.45
N ALA A 128 -7.01 2.09 -4.35
CA ALA A 128 -6.64 0.93 -3.53
C ALA A 128 -6.60 -0.36 -4.37
N SER A 129 -7.52 -0.54 -5.31
CA SER A 129 -7.49 -1.69 -6.22
C SER A 129 -6.26 -1.73 -7.11
N LYS A 130 -5.83 -0.58 -7.64
CA LYS A 130 -4.61 -0.48 -8.45
C LYS A 130 -3.37 -0.83 -7.61
N VAL A 131 -3.30 -0.33 -6.37
CA VAL A 131 -2.23 -0.64 -5.42
C VAL A 131 -2.20 -2.14 -5.10
N LEU A 132 -3.35 -2.76 -4.82
CA LEU A 132 -3.46 -4.20 -4.59
C LEU A 132 -2.99 -5.00 -5.82
N GLY A 133 -3.40 -4.59 -7.02
CA GLY A 133 -2.96 -5.22 -8.27
C GLY A 133 -1.46 -5.13 -8.49
N HIS A 134 -0.86 -3.97 -8.18
CA HIS A 134 0.60 -3.77 -8.24
C HIS A 134 1.31 -4.64 -7.22
N LEU A 135 0.85 -4.62 -5.96
CA LEU A 135 1.38 -5.44 -4.88
C LEU A 135 1.34 -6.92 -5.24
N SER A 136 0.26 -7.39 -5.86
CA SER A 136 0.13 -8.78 -6.34
C SER A 136 1.14 -9.16 -7.42
N ARG A 137 1.61 -8.22 -8.24
CA ARG A 137 2.58 -8.47 -9.31
C ARG A 137 4.02 -8.36 -8.81
N SER A 138 4.32 -7.35 -8.00
CA SER A 138 5.68 -7.07 -7.51
C SER A 138 6.04 -7.87 -6.26
N GLY A 139 5.09 -8.18 -5.38
CA GLY A 139 5.34 -8.88 -4.11
C GLY A 139 5.53 -10.39 -4.20
N GLY A 140 5.30 -10.98 -5.38
CA GLY A 140 5.53 -12.40 -5.65
C GLY A 140 4.79 -13.33 -4.67
N ALA A 141 5.50 -14.33 -4.15
CA ALA A 141 4.92 -15.32 -3.24
C ALA A 141 4.47 -14.73 -1.90
N MET A 142 5.08 -13.63 -1.44
CA MET A 142 4.81 -13.03 -0.13
C MET A 142 3.40 -12.43 -0.04
N THR A 143 2.87 -12.00 -1.18
CA THR A 143 1.54 -11.38 -1.28
C THR A 143 0.44 -12.36 -1.65
N ALA A 144 0.80 -13.61 -1.99
CA ALA A 144 -0.14 -14.59 -2.52
C ALA A 144 -1.31 -14.86 -1.55
N ASP A 145 -1.01 -15.03 -0.26
CA ASP A 145 -2.03 -15.31 0.77
C ASP A 145 -2.98 -14.13 0.97
N GLU A 146 -2.48 -12.90 0.95
CA GLU A 146 -3.34 -11.71 1.08
C GLU A 146 -4.21 -11.52 -0.17
N VAL A 147 -3.63 -11.67 -1.36
CA VAL A 147 -4.38 -11.57 -2.61
C VAL A 147 -5.45 -12.64 -2.66
N GLU A 148 -5.14 -13.87 -2.24
CA GLU A 148 -6.11 -14.96 -2.15
C GLU A 148 -7.24 -14.62 -1.16
N ARG A 149 -6.90 -14.11 0.03
CA ARG A 149 -7.88 -13.67 1.03
C ARG A 149 -8.81 -12.59 0.48
N GLN A 150 -8.27 -11.58 -0.18
CA GLN A 150 -9.07 -10.49 -0.76
C GLN A 150 -10.01 -10.97 -1.87
N VAL A 151 -9.55 -11.92 -2.70
CA VAL A 151 -10.41 -12.56 -3.71
C VAL A 151 -11.56 -13.34 -3.05
N LYS A 152 -11.31 -14.07 -1.95
CA LYS A 152 -12.38 -14.76 -1.20
C LYS A 152 -13.42 -13.76 -0.66
N PHE A 153 -12.97 -12.69 -0.01
CA PHE A 153 -13.88 -11.65 0.51
C PHE A 153 -14.68 -10.96 -0.60
N ALA A 154 -14.05 -10.67 -1.74
CA ALA A 154 -14.75 -10.10 -2.89
C ALA A 154 -15.87 -11.03 -3.38
N LEU A 155 -15.62 -12.35 -3.47
CA LEU A 155 -16.65 -13.32 -3.85
C LEU A 155 -17.78 -13.42 -2.82
N GLU A 156 -17.47 -13.36 -1.53
CA GLU A 156 -18.46 -13.33 -0.45
C GLU A 156 -19.34 -12.08 -0.50
N TRP A 157 -18.75 -10.90 -0.69
CA TRP A 157 -19.49 -9.64 -0.84
C TRP A 157 -20.43 -9.63 -2.06
N LEU A 158 -20.09 -10.37 -3.12
CA LEU A 158 -20.98 -10.51 -4.27
C LEU A 158 -22.14 -11.48 -4.03
N ARG A 159 -21.95 -12.51 -3.18
CA ARG A 159 -22.99 -13.50 -2.83
C ARG A 159 -23.94 -13.01 -1.74
N GLY A 160 -23.44 -12.17 -0.82
CA GLY A 160 -24.19 -11.69 0.34
C GLY A 160 -25.12 -10.52 0.04
N GLU A 161 -25.45 -9.78 1.12
CA GLU A 161 -26.35 -8.62 1.09
C GLU A 161 -25.92 -7.55 0.08
N THR A 162 -26.91 -6.82 -0.45
CA THR A 162 -26.73 -5.76 -1.44
C THR A 162 -26.17 -4.49 -0.80
N ILE A 163 -24.87 -4.52 -0.49
CA ILE A 163 -24.13 -3.35 -0.01
C ILE A 163 -23.31 -2.78 -1.18
N GLU A 164 -23.71 -1.61 -1.69
CA GLU A 164 -23.21 -1.05 -2.96
C GLU A 164 -21.69 -0.87 -2.99
N TYR A 165 -21.10 -0.24 -1.96
CA TYR A 165 -19.65 -0.04 -1.91
C TYR A 165 -18.86 -1.35 -1.85
N ARG A 166 -19.40 -2.39 -1.19
CA ARG A 166 -18.76 -3.72 -1.13
C ARG A 166 -18.79 -4.41 -2.47
N ARG A 167 -19.91 -4.32 -3.20
CA ARG A 167 -20.02 -4.84 -4.57
C ARG A 167 -19.07 -4.10 -5.51
N PHE A 168 -19.00 -2.78 -5.39
CA PHE A 168 -18.07 -1.96 -6.16
C PHE A 168 -16.61 -2.35 -5.88
N ALA A 169 -16.21 -2.43 -4.61
CA ALA A 169 -14.89 -2.89 -4.20
C ALA A 169 -14.58 -4.31 -4.69
N ALA A 170 -15.52 -5.24 -4.55
CA ALA A 170 -15.37 -6.63 -5.00
C ALA A 170 -15.07 -6.71 -6.50
N VAL A 171 -15.80 -5.97 -7.34
CA VAL A 171 -15.56 -5.93 -8.78
C VAL A 171 -14.16 -5.40 -9.09
N LEU A 172 -13.70 -4.37 -8.38
CA LEU A 172 -12.37 -3.80 -8.56
C LEU A 172 -11.26 -4.78 -8.14
N ILE A 173 -11.40 -5.45 -6.99
CA ILE A 173 -10.45 -6.47 -6.51
C ILE A 173 -10.32 -7.60 -7.54
N LEU A 174 -11.45 -8.16 -7.99
CA LEU A 174 -11.46 -9.25 -8.96
C LEU A 174 -10.89 -8.82 -10.32
N LYS A 175 -11.09 -7.57 -10.72
CA LYS A 175 -10.52 -7.00 -11.96
C LYS A 175 -8.99 -6.94 -11.91
N GLU A 176 -8.41 -6.59 -10.77
CA GLU A 176 -6.96 -6.43 -10.62
C GLU A 176 -6.26 -7.77 -10.33
N CYS A 177 -6.93 -8.70 -9.66
CA CYS A 177 -6.37 -10.00 -9.22
C CYS A 177 -6.70 -11.18 -10.16
N LYS A 178 -6.79 -10.95 -11.48
CA LYS A 178 -7.25 -11.95 -12.47
C LYS A 178 -6.49 -13.28 -12.45
N THR A 179 -5.18 -13.25 -12.20
CA THR A 179 -4.34 -14.46 -12.18
C THR A 179 -4.77 -15.43 -11.09
N VAL A 180 -5.14 -14.92 -9.91
CA VAL A 180 -5.65 -15.72 -8.80
C VAL A 180 -7.10 -16.16 -9.07
N VAL A 181 -7.93 -15.30 -9.66
CA VAL A 181 -9.30 -15.65 -10.07
C VAL A 181 -9.32 -16.86 -11.03
N SER A 182 -8.32 -16.98 -11.91
CA SER A 182 -8.20 -18.16 -12.78
C SER A 182 -8.05 -19.47 -12.00
N LYS A 183 -7.35 -19.48 -10.86
CA LYS A 183 -7.20 -20.68 -10.02
C LYS A 183 -8.55 -21.15 -9.46
N TYR A 184 -9.40 -20.22 -9.03
CA TYR A 184 -10.75 -20.52 -8.54
C TYR A 184 -11.69 -21.01 -9.62
N ARG A 185 -11.55 -20.52 -10.85
CA ARG A 185 -12.33 -21.02 -12.00
C ARG A 185 -11.99 -22.48 -12.34
N THR A 186 -10.77 -22.91 -12.04
CA THR A 186 -10.27 -24.27 -12.32
C THR A 186 -10.40 -25.25 -11.16
N GLN A 187 -10.91 -24.85 -9.99
CA GLN A 187 -11.19 -25.78 -8.88
C GLN A 187 -12.59 -26.40 -9.05
N PRO A 188 -12.71 -27.70 -9.37
CA PRO A 188 -14.00 -28.38 -9.41
C PRO A 188 -14.43 -28.66 -7.95
N GLY A 189 -15.43 -27.94 -7.44
CA GLY A 189 -15.88 -28.15 -6.06
C GLY A 189 -16.95 -27.22 -5.50
N LEU A 190 -17.23 -26.08 -6.14
CA LEU A 190 -18.46 -25.30 -5.86
C LEU A 190 -19.41 -25.49 -7.03
N GLY A 191 -20.15 -26.60 -6.96
CA GLY A 191 -21.06 -27.08 -8.00
C GLY A 191 -22.11 -26.05 -8.38
N VAL A 192 -21.92 -25.46 -9.56
CA VAL A 192 -23.01 -25.14 -10.46
C VAL A 192 -22.81 -26.06 -11.65
N ASP A 193 -23.67 -27.08 -11.74
CA ASP A 193 -23.81 -27.86 -12.95
C ASP A 193 -24.12 -26.89 -14.11
N PRO A 194 -23.33 -26.88 -15.20
CA PRO A 194 -23.56 -25.98 -16.33
C PRO A 194 -24.88 -26.24 -17.08
N THR A 195 -25.65 -27.26 -16.68
CA THR A 195 -26.91 -27.63 -17.34
C THR A 195 -28.18 -27.32 -16.54
N GLY A 196 -28.09 -26.78 -15.32
CA GLY A 196 -29.25 -26.21 -14.62
C GLY A 196 -30.50 -27.10 -14.58
N ASN A 197 -30.35 -28.42 -14.37
CA ASN A 197 -31.49 -29.32 -14.29
C ASN A 197 -31.55 -30.01 -12.92
N SER A 198 -32.66 -29.77 -12.22
CA SER A 198 -33.02 -30.42 -10.97
C SER A 198 -33.36 -31.88 -11.24
N LEU A 199 -32.56 -32.81 -10.72
CA LEU A 199 -32.98 -34.20 -10.55
C LEU A 199 -33.52 -34.40 -9.15
N ALA A 200 -34.74 -33.88 -8.93
CA ALA A 200 -35.66 -34.56 -8.05
C ALA A 200 -36.14 -35.84 -8.77
N ASN A 201 -35.72 -37.00 -8.27
CA ASN A 201 -36.42 -38.30 -8.26
C ASN A 201 -35.43 -39.48 -8.29
N LYS A 202 -35.07 -40.02 -7.12
CA LYS A 202 -35.62 -41.26 -6.56
C LYS A 202 -35.04 -41.55 -5.18
#